data_AF-A0A382I7V6-F1
#
_entry.id   AF-A0A382I7V6-F1
#
_cell.length_a   1.000
_cell.length_b   1.000
_cell.length_c   1.000
_cell.angle_alpha   90.00
_cell.angle_beta   90.00
_cell.angle_gamma   90.00
#
_symmetry.space_group_name_H-M   'P 1'
#
loop_
_entity.id
_entity.type
_entity.pdbx_description
1 polymer ?
#
loop_
_entity_poly.entity_id
_entity_poly.type
_entity_poly.pdbx_seq_one_letter_code
_entity_poly.pdbx_strand_id
1 'polypeptide(L)'
;MRGSVGSQGMRSTRINCLRVVTLIAGLLFGTCVLPYWFAPTDFVVGASFEVGFNNGISYAAYLVLVFLLVLVVARLLPEPEHGLRPRPLEDPRLFNQWLFPGVTLFHVTLFAAIYSYKGRFLFGESLYFQQLLYRMMQGEVPYIDFSFYYGPMMLYPAFWLGQLFGLNAGYAVWFVTNYVVGLLFLHTVLGICITNKRHRALWFVFLALGLFNPLTGVNVTMTRYLFPSFVFLVFTRYLRLGGWRHGFVAVLSLAA
;
A
#
# COMPACT_ATOMS: atom_id res chain seq x y z
N MET A 1 1.77 -39.65 30.41
CA MET A 1 2.60 -38.44 30.29
C MET A 1 1.96 -37.49 29.29
N ARG A 2 1.19 -36.48 29.76
CA ARG A 2 0.38 -35.60 28.91
C ARG A 2 0.39 -34.15 29.44
N GLY A 3 1.58 -33.64 29.82
CA GLY A 3 1.70 -32.41 30.61
C GLY A 3 2.68 -31.33 30.12
N SER A 4 3.47 -31.53 29.05
CA SER A 4 4.54 -30.58 28.68
C SER A 4 4.21 -29.62 27.53
N VAL A 5 3.13 -29.85 26.77
CA VAL A 5 2.86 -29.08 25.53
C VAL A 5 2.30 -27.68 25.83
N GLY A 6 1.53 -27.49 26.90
CA GLY A 6 0.92 -26.20 27.25
C GLY A 6 1.89 -25.13 27.78
N SER A 7 2.95 -25.55 28.47
CA SER A 7 3.94 -24.64 29.08
C SER A 7 4.88 -24.01 28.03
N GLN A 8 5.29 -24.78 27.02
CA GLN A 8 6.16 -24.29 25.95
C GLN A 8 5.46 -23.29 25.02
N GLY A 9 4.18 -23.50 24.70
CA GLY A 9 3.39 -22.58 23.88
C GLY A 9 3.24 -21.20 24.52
N MET A 10 2.87 -21.15 25.80
CA MET A 10 2.73 -19.88 26.55
C MET A 10 4.04 -19.09 26.63
N ARG A 11 5.17 -19.77 26.82
CA ARG A 11 6.49 -19.12 26.93
C ARG A 11 6.91 -18.49 25.60
N SER A 12 6.65 -19.17 24.48
CA SER A 12 6.93 -18.66 23.13
C SER A 12 6.12 -17.40 22.79
N THR A 13 4.81 -17.42 23.10
CA THR A 13 3.93 -16.26 22.84
C THR A 13 4.35 -15.04 23.66
N ARG A 14 4.68 -15.21 24.95
CA ARG A 14 5.15 -14.10 25.80
C ARG A 14 6.45 -13.47 25.26
N ILE A 15 7.40 -14.29 24.80
CA ILE A 15 8.66 -13.79 24.20
C ILE A 15 8.38 -13.01 22.92
N ASN A 16 7.45 -13.48 22.08
CA ASN A 16 7.10 -12.78 20.85
C ASN A 16 6.34 -11.46 21.11
N CYS A 17 5.44 -11.42 22.11
CA CYS A 17 4.79 -10.17 22.53
C CYS A 17 5.81 -9.15 23.03
N LEU A 18 6.77 -9.56 23.85
CA LEU A 18 7.85 -8.68 24.32
C LEU A 18 8.65 -8.13 23.14
N ARG A 19 9.02 -8.99 22.18
CA ARG A 19 9.73 -8.57 20.96
C ARG A 19 8.94 -7.54 20.15
N VAL A 20 7.63 -7.71 20.02
CA VAL A 20 6.76 -6.71 19.34
C VAL A 20 6.83 -5.37 20.07
N VAL A 21 6.68 -5.35 21.39
CA VAL A 21 6.75 -4.11 22.19
C VAL A 21 8.14 -3.45 22.02
N THR A 22 9.22 -4.23 22.12
CA THR A 22 10.58 -3.72 21.93
C THR A 22 10.79 -3.15 20.53
N LEU A 23 10.27 -3.80 19.48
CA LEU A 23 10.38 -3.32 18.10
C LEU A 23 9.54 -2.06 17.86
N ILE A 24 8.36 -1.94 18.48
CA ILE A 24 7.55 -0.71 18.40
C ILE A 24 8.26 0.44 19.11
N ALA A 25 8.78 0.22 20.31
CA ALA A 25 9.55 1.22 21.04
C ALA A 25 10.82 1.63 20.26
N GLY A 26 11.52 0.65 19.70
CA GLY A 26 12.66 0.86 18.82
C GLY A 26 12.28 1.66 17.57
N LEU A 27 11.13 1.36 16.95
CA LEU A 27 10.62 2.09 15.78
C LEU A 27 10.40 3.56 16.12
N LEU A 28 9.65 3.84 17.19
CA LEU A 28 9.40 5.21 17.65
C LEU A 28 10.71 5.95 17.96
N PHE A 29 11.63 5.29 18.67
CA PHE A 29 12.95 5.87 18.94
C PHE A 29 13.74 6.14 17.66
N GLY A 30 13.81 5.16 16.76
CA GLY A 30 14.53 5.22 15.49
C GLY A 30 13.98 6.26 14.53
N THR A 31 12.66 6.49 14.52
CA THR A 31 12.02 7.45 13.62
C THR A 31 11.90 8.85 14.22
N CYS A 32 11.78 8.99 15.54
CA CYS A 32 11.46 10.27 16.18
C CYS A 32 12.61 10.86 17.01
N VAL A 33 13.57 10.06 17.48
CA VAL A 33 14.63 10.52 18.40
C VAL A 33 16.01 10.38 17.76
N LEU A 34 16.34 9.19 17.28
CA LEU A 34 17.62 8.88 16.63
C LEU A 34 18.02 9.87 15.52
N PRO A 35 17.10 10.37 14.67
CA PRO A 35 17.46 11.30 13.60
C PRO A 35 18.03 12.64 14.07
N TYR A 36 17.76 13.05 15.31
CA TYR A 36 18.33 14.29 15.88
C TYR A 36 19.77 14.12 16.39
N TRP A 37 20.26 12.88 16.47
CA TRP A 37 21.62 12.60 16.96
C TRP A 37 22.68 12.70 15.88
N PHE A 38 22.26 12.85 14.62
CA PHE A 38 23.14 12.96 13.47
C PHE A 38 22.77 14.22 12.71
N ALA A 39 23.79 14.96 12.28
CA ALA A 39 23.56 16.14 11.45
C ALA A 39 22.78 15.75 10.19
N PRO A 40 21.78 16.55 9.77
CA PRO A 40 21.05 16.29 8.53
C PRO A 40 21.99 16.43 7.34
N THR A 41 21.93 15.46 6.44
CA THR A 41 22.55 15.51 5.11
C THR A 41 21.51 16.01 4.12
N ASP A 42 21.90 16.63 3.00
CA ASP A 42 21.04 17.22 1.95
C ASP A 42 20.20 16.19 1.15
N PHE A 43 19.60 15.23 1.84
CA PHE A 43 18.74 14.20 1.25
C PHE A 43 17.37 14.79 0.86
N VAL A 44 16.81 15.67 1.70
CA VAL A 44 15.58 16.46 1.43
C VAL A 44 15.62 17.73 2.28
N VAL A 45 15.70 18.90 1.63
CA VAL A 45 15.58 20.20 2.31
C VAL A 45 14.09 20.50 2.52
N GLY A 46 13.69 20.68 3.78
CA GLY A 46 12.32 20.99 4.18
C GLY A 46 12.26 21.37 5.66
N ALA A 47 11.06 21.57 6.21
CA ALA A 47 10.90 22.00 7.60
C ALA A 47 11.61 21.09 8.63
N SER A 48 11.75 19.79 8.35
CA SER A 48 12.50 18.87 9.21
C SER A 48 14.01 19.12 9.19
N PHE A 49 14.57 19.54 8.04
CA PHE A 49 15.97 19.92 7.93
C PHE A 49 16.28 21.15 8.78
N GLU A 50 15.39 22.15 8.79
CA GLU A 50 15.54 23.39 9.57
C GLU A 50 15.63 23.15 11.08
N VAL A 51 14.97 22.10 11.58
CA VAL A 51 15.02 21.71 13.00
C VAL A 51 16.12 20.68 13.31
N GLY A 52 17.02 20.42 12.36
CA GLY A 52 18.16 19.50 12.56
C GLY A 52 17.80 18.01 12.47
N PHE A 53 16.67 17.64 11.88
CA PHE A 53 16.22 16.24 11.79
C PHE A 53 16.80 15.54 10.56
N ASN A 54 17.54 14.44 10.76
CA ASN A 54 18.09 13.64 9.67
C ASN A 54 17.04 12.67 9.05
N ASN A 55 16.36 13.13 7.99
CA ASN A 55 15.35 12.34 7.27
C ASN A 55 15.87 10.97 6.79
N GLY A 56 17.13 10.88 6.36
CA GLY A 56 17.73 9.64 5.85
C GLY A 56 17.81 8.56 6.93
N ILE A 57 18.23 8.93 8.14
CA ILE A 57 18.31 8.00 9.28
C ILE A 57 16.93 7.58 9.76
N SER A 58 15.99 8.53 9.84
CA SER A 58 14.60 8.21 10.20
C SER A 58 14.02 7.17 9.24
N TYR A 59 14.23 7.38 7.94
CA TYR A 59 13.73 6.48 6.90
C TYR A 59 14.42 5.11 6.92
N ALA A 60 15.73 5.05 7.10
CA ALA A 60 16.46 3.79 7.22
C ALA A 60 16.00 2.99 8.46
N ALA A 61 15.87 3.65 9.61
CA ALA A 61 15.37 3.03 10.84
C ALA A 61 13.94 2.52 10.65
N TYR A 62 13.07 3.32 10.03
CA TYR A 62 11.71 2.93 9.68
C TYR A 62 11.69 1.63 8.85
N LEU A 63 12.45 1.56 7.75
CA LEU A 63 12.47 0.39 6.87
C LEU A 63 12.92 -0.88 7.61
N VAL A 64 14.01 -0.81 8.36
CA VAL A 64 14.56 -1.96 9.10
C VAL A 64 13.59 -2.42 10.18
N LEU A 65 13.07 -1.51 11.00
CA LEU A 65 12.27 -1.85 12.16
C LEU A 65 10.86 -2.30 11.78
N VAL A 66 10.26 -1.71 10.73
CA VAL A 66 9.00 -2.22 10.16
C VAL A 66 9.20 -3.63 9.60
N PHE A 67 10.28 -3.88 8.85
CA PHE A 67 10.56 -5.22 8.32
C PHE A 67 10.70 -6.27 9.44
N LEU A 68 11.47 -5.96 10.49
CA LEU A 68 11.62 -6.84 11.65
C LEU A 68 10.30 -7.04 12.39
N LEU A 69 9.50 -5.99 12.54
CA LEU A 69 8.18 -6.06 13.18
C LEU A 69 7.26 -7.00 12.40
N VAL A 70 7.24 -6.90 11.06
CA VAL A 70 6.48 -7.80 10.20
C VAL A 70 6.91 -9.25 10.41
N LEU A 71 8.22 -9.54 10.49
CA LEU A 71 8.72 -10.90 10.73
C LEU A 71 8.26 -11.49 12.08
N VAL A 72 8.21 -10.67 13.14
CA VAL A 72 7.76 -11.12 14.46
C VAL A 72 6.24 -11.27 14.52
N VAL A 73 5.49 -10.30 14.01
CA VAL A 73 4.02 -10.34 13.99
C VAL A 73 3.52 -11.49 13.12
N ALA A 74 4.20 -11.78 12.00
CA ALA A 74 3.89 -12.93 11.15
C ALA A 74 3.95 -14.28 11.89
N ARG A 75 4.68 -14.38 13.01
CA ARG A 75 4.75 -15.59 13.85
C ARG A 75 3.68 -15.64 14.95
N LEU A 76 3.08 -14.50 15.27
CA LEU A 76 2.02 -14.39 16.28
C LEU A 76 0.63 -14.63 15.71
N LEU A 77 0.45 -14.36 14.42
CA LEU A 77 -0.81 -14.65 13.74
C LEU A 77 -1.11 -16.15 13.85
N PRO A 78 -2.35 -16.57 14.18
CA PRO A 78 -2.70 -17.98 14.27
C PRO A 78 -2.33 -18.71 12.98
N GLU A 79 -1.99 -20.00 13.11
CA GLU A 79 -1.96 -20.86 11.92
C GLU A 79 -3.35 -20.80 11.30
N PRO A 80 -3.48 -20.46 10.01
CA PRO A 80 -4.79 -20.29 9.40
C PRO A 80 -5.41 -21.69 9.36
N GLU A 81 -6.39 -21.92 10.23
CA GLU A 81 -6.86 -23.27 10.52
C GLU A 81 -7.22 -24.04 9.25
N HIS A 82 -7.77 -23.40 8.22
CA HIS A 82 -8.22 -24.11 7.00
C HIS A 82 -8.13 -23.29 5.69
N GLY A 83 -7.15 -22.39 5.56
CA GLY A 83 -7.04 -21.48 4.40
C GLY A 83 -5.76 -21.55 3.56
N LEU A 84 -4.72 -22.27 4.02
CA LEU A 84 -3.37 -22.18 3.43
C LEU A 84 -3.02 -23.21 2.37
N ARG A 85 -3.89 -24.20 2.08
CA ARG A 85 -3.61 -25.09 0.94
C ARG A 85 -3.82 -24.30 -0.37
N PRO A 86 -2.89 -24.38 -1.35
CA PRO A 86 -3.19 -24.03 -2.72
C PRO A 86 -4.29 -24.98 -3.18
N ARG A 87 -5.55 -24.54 -3.08
CA ARG A 87 -6.67 -25.27 -3.66
C ARG A 87 -6.56 -25.06 -5.17
N PRO A 88 -6.66 -26.13 -5.99
CA PRO A 88 -6.68 -25.98 -7.44
C PRO A 88 -7.76 -24.96 -7.80
N LEU A 89 -7.50 -24.13 -8.81
CA LEU A 89 -8.51 -23.38 -9.52
C LEU A 89 -9.52 -24.36 -10.12
N GLU A 90 -10.50 -24.78 -9.34
CA GLU A 90 -11.69 -25.46 -9.84
C GLU A 90 -12.91 -24.56 -9.67
N ASP A 91 -13.38 -24.10 -10.83
CA ASP A 91 -14.58 -23.35 -11.15
C ASP A 91 -15.77 -24.32 -11.32
N PRO A 92 -17.07 -23.93 -11.41
CA PRO A 92 -17.61 -22.58 -11.56
C PRO A 92 -18.81 -22.25 -10.66
N ARG A 93 -19.09 -20.95 -10.52
CA ARG A 93 -20.45 -20.37 -10.54
C ARG A 93 -20.32 -18.85 -10.65
N LEU A 94 -20.40 -18.41 -11.91
CA LEU A 94 -20.54 -17.09 -12.55
C LEU A 94 -20.67 -15.83 -11.67
N PHE A 95 -21.32 -15.90 -10.50
CA PHE A 95 -21.58 -14.75 -9.64
C PHE A 95 -20.32 -14.07 -9.09
N ASN A 96 -19.20 -14.78 -8.93
CA ASN A 96 -17.97 -14.19 -8.37
C ASN A 96 -16.92 -13.81 -9.43
N GLN A 97 -16.88 -14.52 -10.56
CA GLN A 97 -15.91 -14.25 -11.62
C GLN A 97 -16.21 -12.97 -12.39
N TRP A 98 -17.50 -12.68 -12.61
CA TRP A 98 -17.93 -11.48 -13.34
C TRP A 98 -18.09 -10.27 -12.43
N LEU A 99 -18.14 -10.48 -11.12
CA LEU A 99 -18.39 -9.39 -10.17
C LEU A 99 -17.17 -8.46 -10.04
N PHE A 100 -15.96 -9.00 -9.93
CA PHE A 100 -14.75 -8.16 -9.94
C PHE A 100 -14.62 -7.34 -11.25
N PRO A 101 -14.62 -7.95 -12.46
CA PRO A 101 -14.51 -7.18 -13.69
C PRO A 101 -15.73 -6.29 -13.92
N GLY A 102 -16.94 -6.70 -13.50
CA GLY A 102 -18.15 -5.89 -13.61
C GLY A 102 -18.12 -4.63 -12.74
N VAL A 103 -17.73 -4.76 -11.46
CA VAL A 103 -17.54 -3.60 -10.56
C VAL A 103 -16.39 -2.71 -11.04
N THR A 104 -15.29 -3.31 -11.52
CA THR A 104 -14.16 -2.55 -12.06
C THR A 104 -14.57 -1.77 -13.31
N LEU A 105 -15.26 -2.42 -14.25
CA LEU A 105 -15.78 -1.80 -15.47
C LEU A 105 -16.78 -0.70 -15.14
N PHE A 106 -17.66 -0.90 -14.16
CA PHE A 106 -18.56 0.14 -13.66
C PHE A 106 -17.79 1.39 -13.19
N HIS A 107 -16.75 1.22 -12.36
CA HIS A 107 -15.94 2.35 -11.88
C HIS A 107 -15.17 3.04 -13.01
N VAL A 108 -14.54 2.27 -13.90
CA VAL A 108 -13.82 2.82 -15.06
C VAL A 108 -14.77 3.62 -15.95
N THR A 109 -15.96 3.08 -16.22
CA THR A 109 -16.99 3.75 -17.03
C THR A 109 -17.50 5.01 -16.34
N LEU A 110 -17.71 4.96 -15.02
CA LEU A 110 -18.12 6.12 -14.23
C LEU A 110 -17.06 7.23 -14.28
N PHE A 111 -15.78 6.91 -14.08
CA PHE A 111 -14.69 7.89 -14.18
C PHE A 111 -14.54 8.44 -15.60
N ALA A 112 -14.67 7.59 -16.62
CA ALA A 112 -14.67 8.02 -18.01
C ALA A 112 -15.83 8.98 -18.30
N ALA A 113 -17.05 8.70 -17.79
CA ALA A 113 -18.20 9.58 -17.94
C ALA A 113 -17.98 10.93 -17.24
N ILE A 114 -17.43 10.93 -16.01
CA ILE A 114 -17.08 12.16 -15.28
C ILE A 114 -16.04 12.96 -16.06
N TYR A 115 -15.00 12.31 -16.57
CA TYR A 115 -13.96 12.96 -17.36
C TYR A 115 -14.54 13.55 -18.64
N SER A 116 -15.32 12.78 -19.41
CA SER A 116 -15.95 13.24 -20.65
C SER A 116 -16.90 14.43 -20.43
N TYR A 117 -17.58 14.47 -19.29
CA TYR A 117 -18.48 15.58 -18.95
C TYR A 117 -17.73 16.88 -18.59
N LYS A 118 -16.57 16.79 -17.92
CA LYS A 118 -15.83 17.97 -17.44
C LYS A 118 -14.57 18.31 -18.24
N GLY A 119 -14.10 17.41 -19.10
CA GLY A 119 -12.81 17.49 -19.80
C GLY A 119 -11.57 17.36 -18.90
N ARG A 120 -11.76 17.21 -17.58
CA ARG A 120 -10.71 17.06 -16.57
C ARG A 120 -11.31 16.63 -15.24
N PHE A 121 -10.46 16.07 -14.37
CA PHE A 121 -10.80 15.84 -12.98
C PHE A 121 -10.62 17.13 -12.16
N LEU A 122 -11.72 17.61 -11.59
CA LEU A 122 -11.86 18.85 -10.80
C LEU A 122 -12.12 18.52 -9.32
N PHE A 123 -11.24 17.71 -8.75
CA PHE A 123 -11.27 17.29 -7.36
C PHE A 123 -10.26 18.08 -6.55
N GLY A 124 -10.47 18.21 -5.24
CA GLY A 124 -9.68 19.11 -4.40
C GLY A 124 -8.17 18.89 -4.55
N GLU A 125 -7.72 17.65 -4.35
CA GLU A 125 -6.31 17.32 -4.55
C GLU A 125 -5.91 17.17 -6.02
N SER A 126 -6.82 16.86 -6.95
CA SER A 126 -6.41 16.67 -8.36
C SER A 126 -5.87 17.95 -8.97
N LEU A 127 -6.37 19.11 -8.55
CA LEU A 127 -5.83 20.41 -8.97
C LEU A 127 -4.40 20.63 -8.47
N TYR A 128 -4.09 20.24 -7.23
CA TYR A 128 -2.73 20.27 -6.69
C TYR A 128 -1.78 19.42 -7.55
N PHE A 129 -2.15 18.17 -7.84
CA PHE A 129 -1.33 17.30 -8.70
C PHE A 129 -1.18 17.86 -10.12
N GLN A 130 -2.26 18.35 -10.73
CA GLN A 130 -2.21 18.93 -12.09
C GLN A 130 -1.32 20.18 -12.15
N GLN A 131 -1.35 21.03 -11.12
CA GLN A 131 -0.48 22.21 -11.06
C GLN A 131 1.00 21.81 -10.98
N LEU A 132 1.34 20.78 -10.20
CA LEU A 132 2.72 20.27 -10.13
C LEU A 132 3.16 19.60 -11.43
N LEU A 133 2.28 18.86 -12.08
CA LEU A 133 2.55 18.30 -13.41
C LEU A 133 2.80 19.39 -14.45
N TYR A 134 2.11 20.53 -14.35
CA TYR A 134 2.33 21.67 -15.24
C TYR A 134 3.73 22.27 -15.02
N ARG A 135 4.17 22.42 -13.78
CA ARG A 135 5.55 22.84 -13.45
C ARG A 135 6.59 21.88 -14.01
N MET A 136 6.34 20.56 -13.89
CA MET A 136 7.22 19.56 -14.50
C MET A 136 7.27 19.67 -16.03
N MET A 137 6.16 20.00 -16.69
CA MET A 137 6.15 20.26 -18.13
C MET A 137 6.93 21.52 -18.52
N GLN A 138 7.15 22.46 -17.60
CA GLN A 138 7.99 23.64 -17.78
C GLN A 138 9.48 23.36 -17.51
N GLY A 139 9.84 22.12 -17.14
CA GLY A 139 11.22 21.70 -16.88
C GLY A 139 11.60 21.68 -15.41
N GLU A 140 10.70 22.00 -14.49
CA GLU A 140 10.98 21.96 -13.06
C GLU A 140 11.01 20.52 -12.51
N VAL A 141 11.97 20.26 -11.62
CA VAL A 141 12.21 18.93 -11.04
C VAL A 141 11.64 18.87 -9.61
N PRO A 142 10.77 17.90 -9.28
CA PRO A 142 10.28 17.69 -7.92
C PRO A 142 11.44 17.53 -6.93
N TYR A 143 11.31 18.13 -5.74
CA TYR A 143 12.30 18.15 -4.65
C TYR A 143 13.56 18.99 -4.88
N ILE A 144 13.77 19.51 -6.09
CA ILE A 144 14.86 20.45 -6.40
C ILE A 144 14.27 21.85 -6.57
N ASP A 145 13.36 21.99 -7.54
CA ASP A 145 12.76 23.28 -7.89
C ASP A 145 11.44 23.53 -7.15
N PHE A 146 10.83 22.48 -6.60
CA PHE A 146 9.64 22.59 -5.77
C PHE A 146 9.45 21.48 -4.74
N SER A 147 8.84 21.83 -3.62
CA SER A 147 8.46 20.87 -2.58
C SER A 147 7.23 20.06 -2.99
N PHE A 148 7.33 18.74 -2.87
CA PHE A 148 6.21 17.81 -3.06
C PHE A 148 6.05 16.93 -1.83
N TYR A 149 4.82 16.79 -1.34
CA TYR A 149 4.56 16.10 -0.07
C TYR A 149 4.56 14.56 -0.17
N TYR A 150 4.60 14.01 -1.38
CA TYR A 150 4.37 12.58 -1.62
C TYR A 150 5.45 11.94 -2.49
N GLY A 151 5.59 10.62 -2.47
CA GLY A 151 6.63 9.93 -3.22
C GLY A 151 6.61 10.25 -4.74
N PRO A 152 7.79 10.33 -5.40
CA PRO A 152 7.91 10.74 -6.81
C PRO A 152 7.07 9.88 -7.77
N MET A 153 6.85 8.60 -7.44
CA MET A 153 5.99 7.68 -8.18
C MET A 153 4.54 8.16 -8.32
N MET A 154 4.10 9.13 -7.53
CA MET A 154 2.77 9.72 -7.67
C MET A 154 2.67 10.80 -8.76
N LEU A 155 3.81 11.35 -9.23
CA LEU A 155 3.86 12.38 -10.28
C LEU A 155 4.41 11.83 -11.60
N TYR A 156 5.55 11.13 -11.59
CA TYR A 156 6.25 10.77 -12.83
C TYR A 156 5.42 9.94 -13.82
N PRO A 157 4.65 8.92 -13.41
CA PRO A 157 3.79 8.18 -14.34
C PRO A 157 2.74 9.07 -15.00
N ALA A 158 2.11 9.97 -14.24
CA ALA A 158 1.15 10.94 -14.79
C ALA A 158 1.83 11.97 -15.70
N PHE A 159 3.07 12.36 -15.41
CA PHE A 159 3.86 13.26 -16.25
C PHE A 159 4.16 12.62 -17.62
N TRP A 160 4.65 11.38 -17.65
CA TRP A 160 4.90 10.67 -18.91
C TRP A 160 3.63 10.43 -19.70
N LEU A 161 2.53 10.05 -19.04
CA LEU A 161 1.22 9.95 -19.69
C LEU A 161 0.73 11.32 -20.20
N GLY A 162 1.05 12.40 -19.49
CA GLY A 162 0.74 13.77 -19.87
C GLY A 162 1.47 14.21 -21.14
N GLN A 163 2.68 13.71 -21.37
CA GLN A 163 3.41 13.94 -22.63
C GLN A 163 2.74 13.26 -23.83
N LEU A 164 2.04 12.14 -23.61
CA LEU A 164 1.39 11.37 -24.67
C LEU A 164 -0.05 11.85 -24.97
N PHE A 165 -0.83 12.14 -23.94
CA PHE A 165 -2.26 12.39 -24.04
C PHE A 165 -2.68 13.82 -23.66
N GLY A 166 -1.72 14.65 -23.25
CA GLY A 166 -1.97 15.94 -22.59
C GLY A 166 -2.16 15.78 -21.08
N LEU A 167 -1.80 16.83 -20.33
CA LEU A 167 -1.71 16.81 -18.86
C LEU A 167 -2.99 16.30 -18.18
N ASN A 168 -4.16 16.83 -18.56
CA ASN A 168 -5.44 16.45 -17.95
C ASN A 168 -5.77 14.97 -18.18
N ALA A 169 -5.56 14.48 -19.41
CA ALA A 169 -5.83 13.09 -19.77
C ALA A 169 -4.81 12.15 -19.12
N GLY A 170 -3.53 12.51 -19.13
CA GLY A 170 -2.47 11.71 -18.51
C GLY A 170 -2.68 11.55 -17.00
N TYR A 171 -3.03 12.63 -16.31
CA TYR A 171 -3.43 12.57 -14.90
C TYR A 171 -4.67 11.68 -14.70
N ALA A 172 -5.69 11.82 -15.55
CA ALA A 172 -6.92 11.05 -15.43
C ALA A 172 -6.68 9.54 -15.62
N VAL A 173 -5.89 9.15 -16.63
CA VAL A 173 -5.48 7.76 -16.85
C VAL A 173 -4.74 7.24 -15.63
N TRP A 174 -3.75 7.97 -15.12
CA TRP A 174 -2.98 7.55 -13.95
C TRP A 174 -3.85 7.38 -12.69
N PHE A 175 -4.78 8.31 -12.48
CA PHE A 175 -5.74 8.23 -11.38
C PHE A 175 -6.63 6.99 -11.49
N VAL A 176 -7.20 6.72 -12.66
CA VAL A 176 -8.04 5.54 -12.90
C VAL A 176 -7.23 4.25 -12.74
N THR A 177 -5.99 4.21 -13.22
CA THR A 177 -5.08 3.07 -13.01
C THR A 177 -4.86 2.81 -11.53
N ASN A 178 -4.53 3.84 -10.73
CA ASN A 178 -4.40 3.70 -9.28
C ASN A 178 -5.69 3.25 -8.63
N TYR A 179 -6.85 3.70 -9.09
CA TYR A 179 -8.12 3.24 -8.56
C TYR A 179 -8.36 1.74 -8.84
N VAL A 180 -8.12 1.29 -10.08
CA VAL A 180 -8.29 -0.11 -10.50
C VAL A 180 -7.33 -1.03 -9.75
N VAL A 181 -6.06 -0.63 -9.59
CA VAL A 181 -5.09 -1.37 -8.76
C VAL A 181 -5.58 -1.49 -7.31
N GLY A 182 -6.26 -0.45 -6.80
CA GLY A 182 -6.82 -0.45 -5.45
C GLY A 182 -7.95 -1.45 -5.30
N LEU A 183 -8.82 -1.57 -6.31
CA LEU A 183 -9.84 -2.62 -6.38
C LEU A 183 -9.21 -4.02 -6.45
N LEU A 184 -8.11 -4.19 -7.18
CA LEU A 184 -7.38 -5.47 -7.22
C LEU A 184 -6.81 -5.84 -5.85
N PHE A 185 -6.21 -4.88 -5.13
CA PHE A 185 -5.73 -5.09 -3.77
C PHE A 185 -6.87 -5.45 -2.82
N LEU A 186 -7.99 -4.73 -2.89
CA LEU A 186 -9.18 -5.05 -2.10
C LEU A 186 -9.65 -6.48 -2.37
N HIS A 187 -9.78 -6.85 -3.64
CA HIS A 187 -10.20 -8.19 -4.05
C HIS A 187 -9.27 -9.27 -3.48
N THR A 188 -7.96 -9.04 -3.54
CA THR A 188 -6.96 -10.01 -3.08
C THR A 188 -6.91 -10.09 -1.55
N VAL A 189 -6.93 -8.96 -0.85
CA VAL A 189 -6.98 -8.91 0.62
C VAL A 189 -8.22 -9.62 1.14
N LEU A 190 -9.40 -9.35 0.58
CA LEU A 190 -10.62 -10.07 0.95
C LEU A 190 -10.55 -11.55 0.57
N GLY A 191 -9.85 -11.88 -0.52
CA GLY A 191 -9.55 -13.26 -0.92
C GLY A 191 -8.70 -14.03 0.09
N ILE A 192 -7.81 -13.33 0.80
CA ILE A 192 -6.97 -13.89 1.86
C ILE A 192 -7.75 -13.96 3.18
N CYS A 193 -8.50 -12.91 3.52
CA CYS A 193 -9.15 -12.78 4.84
C CYS A 193 -10.50 -13.49 4.94
N ILE A 194 -11.25 -13.64 3.85
CA ILE A 194 -12.64 -14.16 3.87
C ILE A 194 -12.75 -15.42 3.02
N THR A 195 -12.96 -16.56 3.69
CA THR A 195 -13.10 -17.88 3.06
C THR A 195 -14.45 -18.07 2.38
N ASN A 196 -15.52 -17.53 2.96
CA ASN A 196 -16.87 -17.64 2.40
C ASN A 196 -17.01 -16.74 1.15
N LYS A 197 -17.19 -17.38 -0.02
CA LYS A 197 -17.29 -16.70 -1.32
C LYS A 197 -18.40 -15.63 -1.38
N ARG A 198 -19.55 -15.87 -0.73
CA ARG A 198 -20.67 -14.90 -0.71
C ARG A 198 -20.34 -13.69 0.14
N HIS A 199 -19.82 -13.90 1.35
CA HIS A 199 -19.40 -12.80 2.22
C HIS A 199 -18.29 -11.99 1.56
N ARG A 200 -17.32 -12.66 0.93
CA ARG A 200 -16.25 -11.98 0.19
C ARG A 200 -16.80 -11.08 -0.92
N ALA A 201 -17.74 -11.58 -1.72
CA ALA A 201 -18.37 -10.81 -2.78
C ALA A 201 -19.17 -9.62 -2.22
N LEU A 202 -19.95 -9.83 -1.16
CA LEU A 202 -20.72 -8.76 -0.49
C LEU A 202 -19.79 -7.68 0.07
N TRP A 203 -18.75 -8.06 0.80
CA TRP A 203 -17.76 -7.13 1.34
C TRP A 203 -16.99 -6.39 0.24
N PHE A 204 -16.67 -7.07 -0.86
CA PHE A 204 -16.01 -6.44 -1.99
C PHE A 204 -16.90 -5.36 -2.62
N VAL A 205 -18.16 -5.66 -2.93
CA VAL A 205 -19.10 -4.67 -3.49
C VAL A 205 -19.32 -3.53 -2.50
N PHE A 206 -19.58 -3.85 -1.24
CA PHE A 206 -19.84 -2.86 -0.19
C PHE A 206 -18.66 -1.90 -0.02
N LEU A 207 -17.43 -2.42 0.06
CA LEU A 207 -16.23 -1.59 0.23
C LEU A 207 -15.83 -0.87 -1.06
N ALA A 208 -15.97 -1.50 -2.24
CA ALA A 208 -15.67 -0.85 -3.51
C ALA A 208 -16.58 0.36 -3.76
N LEU A 209 -17.87 0.25 -3.42
CA LEU A 209 -18.81 1.35 -3.55
C LEU A 209 -18.73 2.33 -2.38
N GLY A 210 -18.59 1.85 -1.15
CA GLY A 210 -18.58 2.68 0.06
C GLY A 210 -17.30 3.49 0.23
N LEU A 211 -16.18 3.02 -0.30
CA LEU A 211 -14.90 3.74 -0.32
C LEU A 211 -14.66 4.46 -1.65
N PHE A 212 -15.67 4.54 -2.51
CA PHE A 212 -15.62 5.36 -3.72
C PHE A 212 -15.49 6.83 -3.32
N ASN A 213 -14.29 7.37 -3.51
CA ASN A 213 -13.99 8.77 -3.21
C ASN A 213 -13.35 9.44 -4.43
N PRO A 214 -14.16 10.02 -5.32
CA PRO A 214 -13.63 10.73 -6.47
C PRO A 214 -12.97 12.07 -6.05
N LEU A 215 -13.27 12.60 -4.87
CA LEU A 215 -12.99 14.00 -4.49
C LEU A 215 -11.53 14.28 -4.07
N THR A 216 -10.69 13.26 -3.92
CA THR A 216 -9.47 13.36 -3.11
C THR A 216 -8.17 12.99 -3.84
N GLY A 217 -8.16 12.99 -5.18
CA GLY A 217 -6.93 12.84 -5.98
C GLY A 217 -6.22 11.47 -5.81
N VAL A 218 -5.05 11.30 -6.44
CA VAL A 218 -4.33 10.00 -6.46
C VAL A 218 -3.90 9.54 -5.05
N ASN A 219 -3.70 10.50 -4.15
CA ASN A 219 -3.22 10.30 -2.78
C ASN A 219 -4.18 9.56 -1.85
N VAL A 220 -5.47 9.65 -2.12
CA VAL A 220 -6.51 9.08 -1.26
C VAL A 220 -7.20 7.91 -1.99
N THR A 221 -6.50 7.32 -2.97
CA THR A 221 -6.97 6.10 -3.62
C THR A 221 -6.83 4.88 -2.72
N MET A 222 -7.69 3.89 -2.93
CA MET A 222 -7.66 2.61 -2.21
C MET A 222 -6.31 1.92 -2.32
N THR A 223 -5.58 2.11 -3.43
CA THR A 223 -4.21 1.60 -3.60
C THR A 223 -3.32 2.00 -2.45
N ARG A 224 -3.27 3.27 -2.09
CA ARG A 224 -2.35 3.76 -1.05
C ARG A 224 -2.68 3.18 0.33
N TYR A 225 -3.97 3.06 0.66
CA TYR A 225 -4.39 2.55 1.96
C TYR A 225 -4.32 1.03 2.06
N LEU A 226 -4.56 0.32 0.96
CA LEU A 226 -4.57 -1.15 0.95
C LEU A 226 -3.21 -1.75 0.63
N PHE A 227 -2.30 -1.00 -0.02
CA PHE A 227 -0.98 -1.52 -0.39
C PHE A 227 -0.19 -2.07 0.81
N PRO A 228 -0.05 -1.36 1.95
CA PRO A 228 0.69 -1.92 3.09
C PRO A 228 0.07 -3.22 3.61
N SER A 229 -1.27 -3.28 3.70
CA SER A 229 -2.00 -4.47 4.12
C SER A 229 -1.84 -5.62 3.13
N PHE A 230 -1.90 -5.34 1.83
CA PHE A 230 -1.67 -6.30 0.77
C PHE A 230 -0.26 -6.89 0.84
N VAL A 231 0.78 -6.04 0.90
CA VAL A 231 2.18 -6.45 1.02
C VAL A 231 2.38 -7.31 2.26
N PHE A 232 1.86 -6.88 3.41
CA PHE A 232 1.95 -7.62 4.65
C PHE A 232 1.32 -9.01 4.55
N LEU A 233 0.09 -9.11 4.04
CA LEU A 233 -0.64 -10.37 3.93
C LEU A 233 -0.01 -11.32 2.89
N VAL A 234 0.46 -10.78 1.76
CA VAL A 234 1.16 -11.56 0.74
C VAL A 234 2.50 -12.07 1.27
N PHE A 235 3.30 -11.20 1.90
CA PHE A 235 4.59 -11.57 2.45
C PHE A 235 4.47 -12.59 3.59
N THR A 236 3.54 -12.39 4.53
CA THR A 236 3.27 -13.37 5.59
C THR A 236 2.81 -14.71 5.03
N ARG A 237 2.00 -14.70 3.96
CA ARG A 237 1.60 -15.92 3.23
C ARG A 237 2.82 -16.61 2.61
N TYR A 238 3.69 -15.89 1.91
CA TYR A 238 4.88 -16.46 1.29
C TYR A 238 5.87 -17.04 2.30
N LEU A 239 6.15 -16.31 3.39
CA LEU A 239 7.03 -16.79 4.46
C LEU A 239 6.52 -18.08 5.12
N ARG A 240 5.20 -18.25 5.19
CA ARG A 240 4.56 -19.45 5.75
C ARG A 240 4.55 -20.62 4.76
N LEU A 241 4.51 -20.35 3.45
CA LEU A 241 4.44 -21.38 2.39
C LEU A 241 5.81 -21.83 1.86
N GLY A 242 6.85 -21.00 1.97
CA GLY A 242 8.20 -21.32 1.49
C GLY A 242 9.26 -20.59 2.30
N GLY A 243 10.27 -21.32 2.79
CA GLY A 243 11.30 -20.79 3.70
C GLY A 243 11.95 -19.48 3.21
N TRP A 244 12.38 -18.65 4.19
CA TRP A 244 13.05 -17.34 4.16
C TRP A 244 13.48 -16.76 2.79
N ARG A 245 14.13 -17.57 1.94
CA ARG A 245 14.64 -17.19 0.61
C ARG A 245 13.55 -16.65 -0.33
N HIS A 246 12.31 -17.14 -0.24
CA HIS A 246 11.21 -16.67 -1.10
C HIS A 246 10.56 -15.38 -0.60
N GLY A 247 10.53 -15.16 0.71
CA GLY A 247 10.06 -13.89 1.28
C GLY A 247 10.95 -12.72 0.88
N PHE A 248 12.27 -12.91 0.89
CA PHE A 248 13.22 -11.85 0.55
C PHE A 248 13.08 -11.36 -0.90
N VAL A 249 12.83 -12.29 -1.84
CA VAL A 249 12.53 -11.95 -3.24
C VAL A 249 11.23 -11.15 -3.34
N ALA A 250 10.17 -11.55 -2.64
CA ALA A 250 8.90 -10.82 -2.66
C ALA A 250 9.02 -9.37 -2.14
N VAL A 251 9.88 -9.10 -1.15
CA VAL A 251 10.14 -7.75 -0.63
C VAL A 251 10.91 -6.90 -1.63
N LEU A 252 11.94 -7.47 -2.28
CA LEU A 252 12.68 -6.78 -3.34
C LEU A 252 11.81 -6.47 -4.56
N SER A 253 10.86 -7.36 -4.90
CA SER A 253 9.89 -7.14 -5.99
C SER A 253 8.82 -6.09 -5.67
N LEU A 254 8.59 -5.76 -4.40
CA LEU A 254 7.59 -4.78 -3.96
C LEU A 254 8.18 -3.43 -3.59
N ALA A 255 9.51 -3.36 -3.43
CA ALA A 255 10.26 -2.13 -3.14
C ALA A 255 10.86 -1.48 -4.41
N ALA A 256 10.74 -2.14 -5.57
CA ALA A 256 11.08 -1.61 -6.90
C ALA A 256 9.81 -1.07 -7.59
#